data_AF-A0ABD1AU89-F1
#
_entry.id   AF-A0ABD1AU89-F1
#
_cell.length_a   1.000
_cell.length_b   1.000
_cell.length_c   1.000
_cell.angle_alpha   90.00
_cell.angle_beta   90.00
_cell.angle_gamma   90.00
#
_symmetry.space_group_name_H-M   'P 1'
#
loop_
_entity.id
_entity.type
_entity.pdbx_description
1 polymer ?
#
loop_
_entity_poly.entity_id
_entity_poly.type
_entity_poly.pdbx_seq_one_letter_code
_entity_poly.pdbx_strand_id
1 'polypeptide(L)'
;MKKMKKYKKDKKSENQKKKWNKGNKKLKRFKEEHQCLEVKCQGTPCFKSGQMITVPLLLDGKDDEFYCSFIYASNVVDERKELWGDLKNHQDSLMFRDKPWLIFGGFNEILEAEEHSDMTQSMSATHGMRDFQDVMNYNSSKRYVVPWPSIYLV
;
A
#
# COMPACT_ATOMS: atom_id res chain seq x y z
N MET A 1 -45.27 -14.01 22.40
CA MET A 1 -43.81 -13.73 22.35
C MET A 1 -43.13 -13.86 20.97
N LYS A 2 -43.44 -14.86 20.12
CA LYS A 2 -42.72 -15.10 18.84
C LYS A 2 -42.85 -13.97 17.80
N LYS A 3 -44.03 -13.34 17.65
CA LYS A 3 -44.28 -12.22 16.70
C LYS A 3 -43.40 -10.99 17.00
N MET A 4 -43.20 -10.68 18.27
CA MET A 4 -42.44 -9.51 18.71
C MET A 4 -40.92 -9.69 18.48
N LYS A 5 -40.42 -10.92 18.57
CA LYS A 5 -39.03 -11.26 18.22
C LYS A 5 -38.78 -11.14 16.71
N LYS A 6 -39.73 -11.56 15.86
CA LYS A 6 -39.66 -11.41 14.40
C LYS A 6 -39.60 -9.93 13.98
N TYR A 7 -40.52 -9.11 14.50
CA TYR A 7 -40.56 -7.67 14.22
C TYR A 7 -39.24 -6.95 14.56
N LYS A 8 -38.64 -7.26 15.72
CA LYS A 8 -37.34 -6.69 16.11
C LYS A 8 -36.21 -7.11 15.17
N LYS A 9 -36.24 -8.34 14.64
CA LYS A 9 -35.24 -8.84 13.66
C LYS A 9 -35.38 -8.14 12.32
N ASP A 10 -36.60 -7.94 11.84
CA ASP A 10 -36.90 -7.27 10.57
C ASP A 10 -36.50 -5.78 10.61
N LYS A 11 -36.77 -5.08 11.72
CA LYS A 11 -36.27 -3.70 11.91
C LYS A 11 -34.74 -3.61 11.97
N LYS A 12 -34.06 -4.60 12.55
CA LYS A 12 -32.58 -4.63 12.61
C LYS A 12 -31.97 -4.80 11.22
N SER A 13 -32.53 -5.69 10.40
CA SER A 13 -32.06 -5.90 9.02
C SER A 13 -32.33 -4.68 8.13
N GLU A 14 -33.46 -4.01 8.32
CA GLU A 14 -33.79 -2.80 7.57
C GLU A 14 -32.89 -1.61 7.95
N ASN A 15 -32.57 -1.44 9.24
CA ASN A 15 -31.60 -0.43 9.68
C ASN A 15 -30.18 -0.71 9.14
N GLN A 16 -29.77 -1.98 9.07
CA GLN A 16 -28.49 -2.35 8.45
C GLN A 16 -28.46 -2.01 6.96
N LYS A 17 -29.53 -2.30 6.22
CA LYS A 17 -29.66 -1.92 4.80
C LYS A 17 -29.59 -0.41 4.61
N LYS A 18 -30.31 0.36 5.45
CA LYS A 18 -30.28 1.84 5.42
C LYS A 18 -28.87 2.38 5.71
N LYS A 19 -28.16 1.80 6.68
CA LYS A 19 -26.76 2.17 7.01
C LYS A 19 -25.81 1.87 5.84
N TRP A 20 -25.94 0.69 5.23
CA TRP A 20 -25.12 0.28 4.08
C TRP A 20 -25.36 1.20 2.87
N ASN A 21 -26.62 1.46 2.52
CA ASN A 21 -26.97 2.38 1.43
C ASN A 21 -26.45 3.81 1.67
N LYS A 22 -26.53 4.31 2.91
CA LYS A 22 -25.97 5.62 3.27
C LYS A 22 -24.45 5.66 3.11
N GLY A 23 -23.75 4.58 3.48
CA GLY A 23 -22.31 4.41 3.27
C GLY A 23 -21.94 4.45 1.79
N ASN A 24 -22.63 3.68 0.95
CA ASN A 24 -22.39 3.65 -0.49
C ASN A 24 -22.65 5.00 -1.15
N LYS A 25 -23.69 5.73 -0.72
CA LYS A 25 -23.97 7.08 -1.23
C LYS A 25 -22.85 8.06 -0.85
N LYS A 26 -22.30 7.96 0.37
CA LYS A 26 -21.16 8.77 0.81
C LYS A 26 -19.89 8.45 0.00
N LEU A 27 -19.61 7.17 -0.24
CA LEU A 27 -18.47 6.73 -1.04
C LEU A 27 -18.58 7.19 -2.49
N LYS A 28 -19.78 7.09 -3.10
CA LYS A 28 -20.02 7.57 -4.46
C LYS A 28 -19.76 9.07 -4.58
N ARG A 29 -20.28 9.86 -3.64
CA ARG A 29 -20.04 11.30 -3.58
C ARG A 29 -18.56 11.64 -3.42
N PHE A 30 -17.85 10.93 -2.53
CA PHE A 30 -16.40 11.10 -2.37
C PHE A 30 -15.63 10.80 -3.67
N LYS A 31 -15.97 9.70 -4.35
CA LYS A 31 -15.35 9.36 -5.65
C LYS A 31 -15.58 10.44 -6.71
N GLU A 32 -16.79 11.01 -6.76
CA GLU A 32 -17.13 12.10 -7.69
C GLU A 32 -16.41 13.42 -7.33
N GLU A 33 -16.41 13.81 -6.05
CA GLU A 33 -15.78 15.04 -5.56
C GLU A 33 -14.26 15.04 -5.76
N HIS A 34 -13.61 13.88 -5.61
CA HIS A 34 -12.15 13.75 -5.69
C HIS A 34 -11.65 13.13 -7.00
N GLN A 35 -12.54 12.95 -7.98
CA GLN A 35 -12.21 12.31 -9.27
C GLN A 35 -11.40 11.01 -9.10
N CYS A 36 -11.78 10.18 -8.12
CA CYS A 36 -11.05 8.96 -7.84
C CYS A 36 -11.10 8.00 -9.04
N LEU A 37 -9.95 7.58 -9.52
CA LEU A 37 -9.86 6.56 -10.55
C LEU A 37 -10.20 5.20 -9.95
N GLU A 38 -11.01 4.41 -10.65
CA GLU A 38 -11.21 3.00 -10.31
C GLU A 38 -10.01 2.21 -10.84
N VAL A 39 -9.48 1.34 -9.99
CA VAL A 39 -8.33 0.50 -10.31
C VAL A 39 -8.80 -0.95 -10.33
N LYS A 40 -8.52 -1.65 -11.41
CA LYS A 40 -8.81 -3.09 -11.54
C LYS A 40 -7.53 -3.88 -11.41
N CYS A 41 -7.61 -4.93 -10.60
CA CYS A 41 -6.57 -5.94 -10.51
C CYS A 41 -6.65 -6.85 -11.75
N GLN A 42 -5.57 -6.91 -12.53
CA GLN A 42 -5.46 -7.81 -13.67
C GLN A 42 -4.95 -9.18 -13.17
N GLY A 43 -5.85 -10.04 -12.71
CA GLY A 43 -5.53 -11.45 -12.44
C GLY A 43 -4.73 -11.71 -11.15
N THR A 44 -3.78 -12.64 -11.22
CA THR A 44 -3.00 -13.13 -10.06
C THR A 44 -1.73 -12.31 -9.84
N PRO A 45 -1.21 -12.22 -8.59
CA PRO A 45 0.08 -11.59 -8.33
C PRO A 45 1.19 -12.14 -9.24
N CYS A 46 1.97 -11.26 -9.85
CA CYS A 46 3.08 -11.63 -10.72
C CYS A 46 4.37 -11.93 -9.94
N PHE A 47 4.44 -11.48 -8.68
CA PHE A 47 5.52 -11.81 -7.77
C PHE A 47 5.01 -11.90 -6.32
N LYS A 48 5.58 -12.80 -5.53
CA LYS A 48 5.33 -12.95 -4.10
C LYS A 48 6.60 -13.40 -3.39
N SER A 49 6.92 -12.75 -2.27
CA SER A 49 7.92 -13.18 -1.29
C SER A 49 7.34 -13.08 0.13
N GLY A 50 8.17 -13.32 1.15
CA GLY A 50 7.74 -13.19 2.54
C GLY A 50 7.35 -11.77 2.94
N GLN A 51 7.84 -10.75 2.22
CA GLN A 51 7.70 -9.34 2.58
C GLN A 51 7.08 -8.46 1.48
N MET A 52 6.87 -9.01 0.27
CA MET A 52 6.35 -8.26 -0.87
C MET A 52 5.40 -9.07 -1.75
N ILE A 53 4.32 -8.44 -2.20
CA ILE A 53 3.42 -8.96 -3.24
C ILE A 53 3.31 -7.94 -4.35
N THR A 54 3.61 -8.32 -5.59
CA THR A 54 3.49 -7.42 -6.76
C THR A 54 2.33 -7.86 -7.65
N VAL A 55 1.50 -6.89 -8.04
CA VAL A 55 0.28 -7.12 -8.81
C VAL A 55 0.22 -6.14 -9.99
N PRO A 56 -0.10 -6.60 -11.20
CA PRO A 56 -0.45 -5.73 -12.31
C PRO A 56 -1.83 -5.09 -12.12
N LEU A 57 -1.89 -3.78 -12.33
CA LEU A 57 -3.10 -2.98 -12.18
C LEU A 57 -3.39 -2.23 -13.47
N LEU A 58 -4.68 -2.08 -13.77
CA LEU A 58 -5.19 -1.28 -14.88
C LEU A 58 -6.09 -0.18 -14.33
N LEU A 59 -5.88 1.06 -14.78
CA LEU A 59 -6.79 2.16 -14.49
C LEU A 59 -8.04 2.05 -15.37
N ASP A 60 -9.20 2.23 -14.78
CA ASP A 60 -10.44 2.19 -15.54
C ASP A 60 -10.50 3.32 -16.57
N GLY A 61 -10.73 2.92 -17.84
CA GLY A 61 -10.72 3.83 -18.98
C GLY A 61 -9.32 4.19 -19.50
N LYS A 62 -8.28 3.46 -19.09
CA LYS A 62 -6.92 3.55 -19.64
C LYS A 62 -6.47 2.17 -20.12
N ASP A 63 -5.62 2.18 -21.14
CA ASP A 63 -5.03 0.95 -21.70
C ASP A 63 -3.65 0.64 -21.11
N ASP A 64 -3.06 1.60 -20.39
CA ASP A 64 -1.73 1.46 -19.80
C ASP A 64 -1.80 0.73 -18.44
N GLU A 65 -1.13 -0.41 -18.38
CA GLU A 65 -0.90 -1.18 -17.16
C GLU A 65 0.24 -0.55 -16.33
N PHE A 66 0.08 -0.59 -15.01
CA PHE A 66 1.13 -0.27 -14.06
C PHE A 66 1.24 -1.39 -13.01
N TYR A 67 2.37 -1.44 -12.31
CA TYR A 67 2.55 -2.41 -11.22
C TYR A 67 2.34 -1.75 -9.87
N CYS A 68 1.81 -2.52 -8.93
CA CYS A 68 1.78 -2.15 -7.52
C CYS A 68 2.40 -3.25 -6.68
N SER A 69 3.40 -2.90 -5.87
CA SER A 69 3.97 -3.76 -4.85
C SER A 69 3.45 -3.38 -3.48
N PHE A 70 2.85 -4.33 -2.80
CA PHE A 70 2.40 -4.22 -1.41
C PHE A 70 3.47 -4.80 -0.49
N ILE A 71 3.97 -3.97 0.43
CA ILE A 71 5.10 -4.31 1.31
C ILE A 71 4.65 -4.46 2.75
N TYR A 72 5.14 -5.53 3.38
CA TYR A 72 5.11 -5.74 4.81
C TYR A 72 6.49 -6.22 5.25
N ALA A 73 7.38 -5.25 5.53
CA ALA A 73 8.77 -5.54 5.82
C ALA A 73 8.95 -6.20 7.20
N SER A 74 9.99 -7.02 7.35
CA SER A 74 10.39 -7.54 8.65
C SER A 74 10.91 -6.42 9.55
N ASN A 75 10.69 -6.57 10.85
CA ASN A 75 11.33 -5.74 11.87
C ASN A 75 12.82 -6.10 12.04
N VAL A 76 13.22 -7.31 11.63
CA VAL A 76 14.61 -7.79 11.74
C VAL A 76 15.43 -7.28 10.54
N VAL A 77 16.51 -6.54 10.83
CA VAL A 77 17.36 -5.89 9.82
C VAL A 77 17.88 -6.89 8.78
N ASP A 78 18.36 -8.05 9.23
CA ASP A 78 18.96 -9.04 8.33
C ASP A 78 17.92 -9.69 7.40
N GLU A 79 16.70 -9.94 7.89
CA GLU A 79 15.60 -10.44 7.05
C GLU A 79 15.15 -9.38 6.03
N ARG A 80 15.17 -8.10 6.42
CA ARG A 80 14.75 -6.99 5.55
C ARG A 80 15.69 -6.79 4.35
N LYS A 81 16.95 -7.27 4.41
CA LYS A 81 17.85 -7.27 3.24
C LYS A 81 17.29 -8.09 2.07
N GLU A 82 16.47 -9.11 2.33
CA GLU A 82 15.79 -9.86 1.27
C GLU A 82 14.81 -8.97 0.50
N LEU A 83 14.04 -8.13 1.20
CA LEU A 83 13.15 -7.15 0.59
C LEU A 83 13.91 -6.15 -0.29
N TRP A 84 15.07 -5.67 0.18
CA TRP A 84 15.95 -4.80 -0.60
C TRP A 84 16.43 -5.46 -1.90
N GLY A 85 16.80 -6.73 -1.82
CA GLY A 85 17.15 -7.54 -2.99
C GLY A 85 15.97 -7.69 -3.95
N ASP A 86 14.79 -8.05 -3.45
CA ASP A 86 13.58 -8.20 -4.25
C ASP A 86 13.22 -6.91 -5.01
N LEU A 87 13.35 -5.76 -4.35
CA LEU A 87 13.08 -4.45 -4.94
C LEU A 87 14.08 -4.09 -6.05
N LYS A 88 15.37 -4.38 -5.85
CA LYS A 88 16.40 -4.18 -6.90
C LYS A 88 16.18 -5.12 -8.07
N ASN A 89 15.86 -6.38 -7.81
CA ASN A 89 15.55 -7.38 -8.84
C ASN A 89 14.34 -6.98 -9.70
N HIS A 90 13.31 -6.37 -9.10
CA HIS A 90 12.19 -5.82 -9.88
C HIS A 90 12.66 -4.70 -10.80
N GLN A 91 13.46 -3.75 -10.30
CA GLN A 91 13.96 -2.63 -11.10
C GLN A 91 14.84 -3.09 -12.28
N ASP A 92 15.63 -4.13 -12.06
CA ASP A 92 16.49 -4.68 -13.10
C ASP A 92 15.74 -5.57 -14.09
N SER A 93 14.55 -6.06 -13.73
CA SER A 93 13.75 -6.92 -14.61
C SER A 93 13.12 -6.14 -15.76
N LEU A 94 13.26 -6.69 -16.97
CA LEU A 94 12.65 -6.15 -18.20
C LEU A 94 11.13 -6.02 -18.11
N MET A 95 10.48 -6.79 -17.24
CA MET A 95 9.03 -6.72 -17.04
C MET A 95 8.60 -5.40 -16.38
N PHE A 96 9.44 -4.83 -15.52
CA PHE A 96 9.13 -3.62 -14.76
C PHE A 96 9.89 -2.39 -15.29
N ARG A 97 11.00 -2.61 -15.99
CA ARG A 97 11.79 -1.56 -16.63
C ARG A 97 10.88 -0.72 -17.54
N ASP A 98 10.92 0.59 -17.33
CA ASP A 98 10.14 1.62 -18.05
C ASP A 98 8.61 1.63 -17.84
N LYS A 99 8.07 0.76 -16.99
CA LYS A 99 6.65 0.78 -16.60
C LYS A 99 6.44 1.55 -15.28
N PRO A 100 5.33 2.28 -15.12
CA PRO A 100 5.02 2.92 -13.84
C PRO A 100 4.90 1.85 -12.75
N TRP A 101 5.59 2.10 -11.62
CA TRP A 101 5.59 1.17 -10.49
C TRP A 101 5.30 1.91 -9.19
N LEU A 102 4.18 1.55 -8.58
CA LEU A 102 3.77 2.00 -7.26
C LEU A 102 4.28 1.00 -6.22
N ILE A 103 4.91 1.50 -5.16
CA ILE A 103 5.37 0.69 -4.04
C ILE A 103 4.73 1.24 -2.79
N PHE A 104 3.95 0.42 -2.10
CA PHE A 104 3.11 0.86 -0.99
C PHE A 104 3.19 -0.11 0.18
N GLY A 105 3.43 0.38 1.39
CA GLY A 105 3.48 -0.49 2.56
C GLY A 105 4.24 0.08 3.75
N GLY A 106 4.48 -0.79 4.73
CA GLY A 106 5.32 -0.52 5.88
C GLY A 106 6.72 -1.09 5.66
N PHE A 107 7.73 -0.22 5.62
CA PHE A 107 9.13 -0.61 5.39
C PHE A 107 9.88 -0.92 6.68
N ASN A 108 9.31 -0.57 7.84
CA ASN A 108 9.94 -0.66 9.17
C ASN A 108 11.35 -0.03 9.19
N GLU A 109 11.56 0.97 8.35
CA GLU A 109 12.72 1.84 8.28
C GLU A 109 12.27 3.22 7.82
N ILE A 110 13.02 4.24 8.23
CA ILE A 110 12.79 5.63 7.86
C ILE A 110 13.77 6.05 6.75
N LEU A 111 13.39 7.04 5.95
CA LEU A 111 14.25 7.58 4.90
C LEU A 111 15.11 8.74 5.39
N GLU A 112 14.58 9.56 6.28
CA GLU A 112 15.25 10.76 6.80
C GLU A 112 15.21 10.79 8.32
N ALA A 113 16.24 11.34 8.94
CA ALA A 113 16.35 11.36 10.40
C ALA A 113 15.24 12.21 11.04
N GLU A 114 14.73 13.18 10.27
CA GLU A 114 13.62 14.05 10.60
C GLU A 114 12.26 13.33 10.65
N GLU A 115 12.17 12.09 10.16
CA GLU A 115 10.99 11.23 10.29
C GLU A 115 10.97 10.45 11.62
N HIS A 116 12.03 10.53 12.45
CA HIS A 116 12.03 9.97 13.79
C HIS A 116 11.13 10.77 14.75
N SER A 117 10.43 10.07 15.63
CA SER A 117 9.63 10.69 16.69
C SER A 117 10.47 11.42 17.75
N ASP A 118 11.76 11.08 17.88
CA ASP A 118 12.71 11.67 18.83
C ASP A 118 13.64 12.70 18.15
N MET A 119 13.25 13.98 18.23
CA MET A 119 13.99 15.14 17.68
C MET A 119 15.34 15.43 18.37
N THR A 120 15.72 14.66 19.40
CA THR A 120 16.97 14.83 20.15
C THR A 120 18.12 13.98 19.61
N GLN A 121 17.83 13.01 18.74
CA GLN A 121 18.85 12.23 18.05
C GLN A 121 19.31 12.97 16.78
N SER A 122 20.22 13.93 16.95
CA SER A 122 21.16 14.28 15.89
C SER A 122 22.06 13.05 15.65
N MET A 123 21.58 12.11 14.85
CA MET A 123 22.26 10.85 14.59
C MET A 123 22.45 10.73 13.10
N SER A 124 23.72 10.64 12.69
CA SER A 124 24.10 10.27 11.33
C SER A 124 23.25 9.10 10.82
N ALA A 125 22.90 9.10 9.53
CA ALA A 125 22.08 8.06 8.92
C ALA A 125 22.45 6.66 9.43
N THR A 126 21.48 5.90 9.93
CA THR A 126 21.73 4.53 10.38
C THR A 126 22.10 3.65 9.16
N HIS A 127 22.63 2.45 9.41
CA HIS A 127 22.91 1.52 8.31
C HIS A 127 21.61 1.15 7.56
N GLY A 128 20.51 0.95 8.29
CA GLY A 128 19.19 0.66 7.71
C GLY A 128 18.64 1.81 6.84
N MET A 129 18.81 3.06 7.29
CA MET A 129 18.44 4.24 6.49
C MET A 129 19.24 4.31 5.18
N ARG A 130 20.56 4.08 5.23
CA ARG A 130 21.40 4.08 4.02
C ARG A 130 21.00 2.97 3.06
N ASP A 131 20.74 1.77 3.57
CA ASP A 131 20.29 0.65 2.74
C ASP A 131 18.96 0.96 2.07
N PHE A 132 18.02 1.55 2.82
CA PHE A 132 16.73 1.93 2.27
C PHE A 132 16.87 3.04 1.22
N GLN A 133 17.63 4.10 1.53
CA GLN A 133 17.94 5.18 0.58
C GLN A 133 18.62 4.65 -0.70
N ASP A 134 19.56 3.71 -0.58
CA ASP A 134 20.23 3.09 -1.72
C ASP A 134 19.23 2.36 -2.63
N VAL A 135 18.36 1.52 -2.06
CA VAL A 135 17.30 0.85 -2.82
C VAL A 135 16.35 1.85 -3.49
N MET A 136 16.05 2.95 -2.82
CA MET A 136 15.15 3.99 -3.29
C MET A 136 15.76 4.89 -4.38
N ASN A 137 17.09 5.02 -4.40
CA ASN A 137 17.82 5.77 -5.41
C ASN A 137 18.31 4.91 -6.57
N TYR A 138 18.31 3.58 -6.42
CA TYR A 138 18.60 2.66 -7.50
C TYR A 138 17.64 2.87 -8.68
N ASN A 139 18.15 2.96 -9.92
CA ASN A 139 17.42 2.92 -11.19
C ASN A 139 15.99 3.56 -11.20
N SER A 140 15.89 4.86 -10.91
CA SER A 140 14.68 5.50 -10.39
C SER A 140 13.63 5.97 -11.42
N SER A 141 13.75 5.67 -12.71
CA SER A 141 13.14 6.51 -13.74
C SER A 141 11.59 6.58 -13.78
N LYS A 142 10.81 5.70 -13.13
CA LYS A 142 9.33 5.79 -13.06
C LYS A 142 8.71 5.10 -11.83
N ARG A 143 9.16 5.46 -10.64
CA ARG A 143 8.71 4.83 -9.38
C ARG A 143 8.04 5.83 -8.45
N TYR A 144 6.97 5.38 -7.79
CA TYR A 144 6.28 6.12 -6.74
C TYR A 144 6.26 5.27 -5.48
N VAL A 145 6.88 5.76 -4.41
CA VAL A 145 6.87 5.06 -3.12
C VAL A 145 5.99 5.81 -2.15
N VAL A 146 5.04 5.08 -1.58
CA VAL A 146 4.04 5.61 -0.67
C VAL A 146 4.14 4.82 0.63
N PRO A 147 4.87 5.32 1.64
CA PRO A 147 4.88 4.69 2.94
C PRO A 147 3.47 4.77 3.56
N TRP A 148 3.06 3.74 4.29
CA TRP A 148 1.91 3.87 5.18
C TRP A 148 2.20 4.93 6.25
N PRO A 149 1.22 5.75 6.67
CA PRO A 149 1.35 6.54 7.89
C PRO A 149 1.55 5.54 9.03
N SER A 150 2.79 5.36 9.50
CA SER A 150 3.07 4.55 10.68
C SER A 150 2.29 5.16 11.84
N ILE A 151 1.25 4.47 12.29
CA ILE A 151 0.50 4.91 13.47
C ILE A 151 1.34 4.73 14.74
N TYR A 152 2.37 3.89 14.78
CA TYR A 152 3.38 3.83 15.85
C TYR A 152 4.67 3.16 15.34
N LEU A 153 5.81 3.53 15.92
CA LEU A 153 7.19 3.02 15.72
C LEU A 153 7.88 3.64 14.48
N VAL A 154 8.89 4.51 14.61
CA VAL A 154 10.06 4.47 15.51
C VAL A 154 10.09 5.56 16.56
#